data_AF-A0A6U2EXL3-F1
#
_entry.id   AF-A0A6U2EXL3-F1
#
_cell.length_a   1.000
_cell.length_b   1.000
_cell.length_c   1.000
_cell.angle_alpha   90.00
_cell.angle_beta   90.00
_cell.angle_gamma   90.00
#
_symmetry.space_group_name_H-M   'P 1'
#
loop_
_entity.id
_entity.type
_entity.pdbx_description
1 polymer ?
#
loop_
_entity_poly.entity_id
_entity_poly.type
_entity_poly.pdbx_seq_one_letter_code
_entity_poly.pdbx_strand_id
1 'polypeptide(L)'
;MEDKAAELKRIHATAALVLEEYVKCQSSTDATVSVDEMGFPEHRPEFVQRVISASMQRVEAERGLGPQLLSSLVMRGALEPSDVEAGLEVALNNMEEAQKTAPHAVDYAAHAIAFFLEDKVVPETILKYVPTLAGDELGQKIVSKVTTQLQLPLPITKFKSAVREIVDEYFVGGEVKSAIEQLSDLKEARYGYEVVKRVLVMSLE
;
A
#
# COMPACT_ATOMS: atom_id res chain seq x y z
N MET A 1 -7.75 -5.32 31.81
CA MET A 1 -7.71 -6.50 30.92
C MET A 1 -9.01 -6.66 30.14
N GLU A 2 -10.19 -6.48 30.75
CA GLU A 2 -11.49 -6.51 30.04
C GLU A 2 -11.63 -5.45 28.93
N ASP A 3 -11.03 -4.27 29.14
CA ASP A 3 -11.10 -3.13 28.21
C ASP A 3 -10.37 -3.39 26.88
N LYS A 4 -9.13 -3.90 26.95
CA LYS A 4 -8.29 -4.19 25.77
C LYS A 4 -8.88 -5.26 24.84
N ALA A 5 -9.57 -6.25 25.39
CA ALA A 5 -10.20 -7.30 24.59
C ALA A 5 -11.44 -6.77 23.84
N ALA A 6 -12.22 -5.90 24.48
CA ALA A 6 -13.36 -5.24 23.85
C ALA A 6 -12.91 -4.29 22.73
N GLU A 7 -11.81 -3.57 22.95
CA GLU A 7 -11.18 -2.68 22.00
C GLU A 7 -10.68 -3.42 20.75
N LEU A 8 -9.88 -4.49 20.91
CA LEU A 8 -9.44 -5.35 19.81
C LEU A 8 -10.62 -5.91 19.00
N LYS A 9 -11.69 -6.31 19.68
CA LYS A 9 -12.90 -6.78 19.02
C LYS A 9 -13.58 -5.67 18.19
N ARG A 10 -13.60 -4.44 18.69
CA ARG A 10 -14.13 -3.27 17.97
C ARG A 10 -13.29 -2.97 16.74
N ILE A 11 -11.97 -2.91 16.88
CA ILE A 11 -11.03 -2.72 15.76
C ILE A 11 -11.26 -3.77 14.68
N HIS A 12 -11.39 -5.04 15.09
CA HIS A 12 -11.61 -6.13 14.16
C HIS A 12 -12.95 -6.03 13.42
N ALA A 13 -14.00 -5.58 14.10
CA ALA A 13 -15.31 -5.36 13.51
C ALA A 13 -15.26 -4.18 12.52
N THR A 14 -14.62 -3.07 12.88
CA THR A 14 -14.45 -1.91 12.00
C THR A 14 -13.66 -2.27 10.75
N ALA A 15 -12.52 -2.95 10.89
CA ALA A 15 -11.71 -3.40 9.75
C ALA A 15 -12.49 -4.30 8.79
N ALA A 16 -13.31 -5.22 9.31
CA ALA A 16 -14.15 -6.09 8.50
C ALA A 16 -15.25 -5.31 7.77
N LEU A 17 -15.93 -4.40 8.47
CA LEU A 17 -16.99 -3.56 7.91
C LEU A 17 -16.46 -2.64 6.81
N VAL A 18 -15.39 -1.90 7.09
CA VAL A 18 -14.77 -0.98 6.13
C VAL A 18 -14.28 -1.71 4.88
N LEU A 19 -13.66 -2.89 5.06
CA LEU A 19 -13.26 -3.70 3.91
C LEU A 19 -14.47 -4.19 3.11
N GLU A 20 -15.53 -4.66 3.76
CA GLU A 20 -16.73 -5.16 3.08
C GLU A 20 -17.43 -4.06 2.27
N GLU A 21 -17.56 -2.87 2.84
CA GLU A 21 -18.12 -1.70 2.16
C GLU A 21 -17.25 -1.30 0.97
N TYR A 22 -15.93 -1.20 1.18
CA TYR A 22 -15.00 -0.88 0.11
C TYR A 22 -15.03 -1.89 -1.04
N VAL A 23 -15.18 -3.18 -0.74
CA VAL A 23 -15.32 -4.20 -1.80
C VAL A 23 -16.58 -3.98 -2.64
N LYS A 24 -17.67 -3.51 -2.04
CA LYS A 24 -18.94 -3.25 -2.74
C LYS A 24 -18.88 -1.98 -3.59
N CYS A 25 -18.31 -0.90 -3.07
CA CYS A 25 -18.42 0.43 -3.68
C CYS A 25 -17.10 1.02 -4.21
N GLN A 26 -15.95 0.44 -3.85
CA GLN A 26 -14.60 0.92 -4.16
C GLN A 26 -14.38 2.41 -3.84
N SER A 27 -15.12 2.91 -2.85
CA SER A 27 -15.03 4.28 -2.35
C SER A 27 -14.50 4.28 -0.92
N SER A 28 -13.44 5.04 -0.67
CA SER A 28 -12.85 5.16 0.66
C SER A 28 -13.30 6.41 1.44
N THR A 29 -14.33 7.12 0.96
CA THR A 29 -14.84 8.31 1.65
C THR A 29 -15.36 7.96 3.04
N ASP A 30 -16.26 6.99 3.16
CA ASP A 30 -16.84 6.59 4.45
C ASP A 30 -15.84 5.77 5.31
N ALA A 31 -14.86 5.14 4.65
CA ALA A 31 -13.77 4.43 5.30
C ALA A 31 -12.90 5.36 6.15
N THR A 32 -12.63 6.59 5.68
CA THR A 32 -11.85 7.56 6.46
C THR A 32 -12.54 7.94 7.77
N VAL A 33 -13.82 8.26 7.71
CA VAL A 33 -14.64 8.57 8.89
C VAL A 33 -14.63 7.40 9.87
N SER A 34 -14.80 6.18 9.37
CA SER A 34 -14.80 4.97 10.20
C SER A 34 -13.46 4.74 10.93
N VAL A 35 -12.33 5.06 10.27
CA VAL A 35 -10.99 4.95 10.85
C VAL A 35 -10.75 6.05 11.89
N ASP A 36 -11.22 7.27 11.63
CA ASP A 36 -11.09 8.39 12.57
C ASP A 36 -11.98 8.21 13.81
N GLU A 37 -13.22 7.75 13.62
CA GLU A 37 -14.18 7.44 14.70
C GLU A 37 -13.77 6.24 15.55
N MET A 38 -12.79 5.45 15.09
CA MET A 38 -12.18 4.42 15.93
C MET A 38 -11.62 5.04 17.22
N GLY A 39 -11.10 6.27 17.15
CA GLY A 39 -10.69 7.05 18.32
C GLY A 39 -9.38 6.62 18.99
N PHE A 40 -8.69 5.64 18.41
CA PHE A 40 -7.44 5.06 18.94
C PHE A 40 -6.36 5.01 17.85
N PRO A 41 -5.61 6.11 17.63
CA PRO A 41 -4.53 6.15 16.67
C PRO A 41 -3.46 5.07 16.89
N GLU A 42 -3.22 4.70 18.15
CA GLU A 42 -2.29 3.65 18.57
C GLU A 42 -2.68 2.25 18.06
N HIS A 43 -3.93 2.06 17.63
CA HIS A 43 -4.47 0.80 17.14
C HIS A 43 -4.64 0.73 15.62
N ARG A 44 -4.14 1.74 14.90
CA ARG A 44 -4.12 1.74 13.43
C ARG A 44 -3.29 0.58 12.85
N PRO A 45 -2.14 0.18 13.41
CA PRO A 45 -1.43 -1.01 12.95
C PRO A 45 -2.27 -2.30 13.04
N GLU A 46 -3.03 -2.50 14.11
CA GLU A 46 -3.93 -3.64 14.27
C GLU A 46 -5.10 -3.60 13.29
N PHE A 47 -5.64 -2.41 13.01
CA PHE A 47 -6.62 -2.21 11.95
C PHE A 47 -6.04 -2.64 10.59
N VAL A 48 -4.85 -2.15 10.23
CA VAL A 48 -4.14 -2.50 8.98
C VAL A 48 -3.94 -4.00 8.88
N GLN A 49 -3.35 -4.62 9.92
CA GLN A 49 -3.09 -6.05 9.96
C GLN A 49 -4.38 -6.84 9.76
N ARG A 50 -5.47 -6.41 10.40
CA ARG A 50 -6.75 -7.08 10.29
C ARG A 50 -7.34 -6.98 8.89
N VAL A 51 -7.21 -5.84 8.21
CA VAL A 51 -7.61 -5.66 6.81
C VAL A 51 -6.80 -6.60 5.91
N ILE A 52 -5.48 -6.67 6.07
CA ILE A 52 -4.61 -7.59 5.31
C ILE A 52 -5.07 -9.05 5.50
N SER A 53 -5.25 -9.49 6.75
CA SER A 53 -5.71 -10.86 7.03
C SER A 53 -7.13 -11.13 6.53
N ALA A 54 -8.05 -10.16 6.61
CA ALA A 54 -9.41 -10.30 6.07
C ALA A 54 -9.41 -10.42 4.55
N SER A 55 -8.63 -9.59 3.87
CA SER A 55 -8.51 -9.58 2.41
C SER A 55 -7.89 -10.87 1.87
N MET A 56 -6.93 -11.46 2.58
CA MET A 56 -6.34 -12.75 2.22
C MET A 56 -7.38 -13.87 2.12
N GLN A 57 -8.41 -13.83 2.97
CA GLN A 57 -9.48 -14.84 3.03
C GLN A 57 -10.58 -14.64 1.98
N ARG A 58 -10.51 -13.56 1.19
CA ARG A 58 -11.49 -13.30 0.14
C ARG A 58 -11.24 -14.13 -1.12
N VAL A 59 -12.19 -14.09 -2.04
CA VAL A 59 -12.04 -14.65 -3.40
C VAL A 59 -10.96 -13.90 -4.15
N GLU A 60 -10.26 -14.60 -5.06
CA GLU A 60 -9.08 -14.10 -5.77
C GLU A 60 -9.25 -12.70 -6.36
N ALA A 61 -10.38 -12.44 -7.04
CA ALA A 61 -10.69 -11.15 -7.66
C ALA A 61 -10.79 -9.97 -6.66
N GLU A 62 -11.06 -10.24 -5.38
CA GLU A 62 -11.27 -9.22 -4.35
C GLU A 62 -10.08 -9.06 -3.41
N ARG A 63 -9.11 -9.99 -3.39
CA ARG A 63 -8.00 -9.96 -2.43
C ARG A 63 -7.18 -8.68 -2.56
N GLY A 64 -6.94 -8.23 -3.79
CA GLY A 64 -6.21 -7.00 -4.08
C GLY A 64 -6.89 -5.71 -3.60
N LEU A 65 -8.18 -5.75 -3.24
CA LEU A 65 -8.92 -4.58 -2.77
C LEU A 65 -8.50 -4.14 -1.35
N GLY A 66 -7.93 -5.04 -0.54
CA GLY A 66 -7.40 -4.70 0.78
C GLY A 66 -6.21 -3.74 0.73
N PRO A 67 -5.11 -4.12 0.06
CA PRO A 67 -3.98 -3.22 -0.16
C PRO A 67 -4.38 -1.89 -0.81
N GLN A 68 -5.32 -1.93 -1.77
CA GLN A 68 -5.87 -0.70 -2.40
C GLN A 68 -6.60 0.20 -1.39
N LEU A 69 -7.46 -0.36 -0.54
CA LEU A 69 -8.14 0.37 0.52
C LEU A 69 -7.12 1.04 1.45
N LEU A 70 -6.13 0.28 1.94
CA LEU A 70 -5.13 0.78 2.89
C LEU A 70 -4.31 1.93 2.30
N SER A 71 -3.86 1.81 1.05
CA SER A 71 -3.18 2.93 0.39
C SER A 71 -4.09 4.13 0.19
N SER A 72 -5.37 3.92 -0.13
CA SER A 72 -6.33 5.02 -0.27
C SER A 72 -6.57 5.76 1.06
N LEU A 73 -6.50 5.07 2.19
CA LEU A 73 -6.60 5.65 3.52
C LEU A 73 -5.35 6.47 3.88
N VAL A 74 -4.16 6.01 3.46
CA VAL A 74 -2.91 6.79 3.58
C VAL A 74 -2.99 8.06 2.75
N MET A 75 -3.40 7.96 1.48
CA MET A 75 -3.56 9.12 0.59
C MET A 75 -4.56 10.16 1.14
N ARG A 76 -5.58 9.73 1.88
CA ARG A 76 -6.58 10.60 2.50
C ARG A 76 -6.17 11.11 3.90
N GLY A 77 -5.03 10.69 4.43
CA GLY A 77 -4.54 11.09 5.75
C GLY A 77 -5.22 10.42 6.93
N ALA A 78 -6.01 9.36 6.72
CA ALA A 78 -6.61 8.57 7.79
C ALA A 78 -5.64 7.56 8.40
N LEU A 79 -4.62 7.16 7.64
CA LEU A 79 -3.50 6.32 8.08
C LEU A 79 -2.17 6.98 7.76
N GLU A 80 -1.16 6.73 8.60
CA GLU A 80 0.22 7.07 8.30
C GLU A 80 0.92 5.89 7.59
N PRO A 81 1.94 6.14 6.76
CA PRO A 81 2.78 5.08 6.18
C PRO A 81 3.33 4.10 7.24
N SER A 82 3.69 4.60 8.43
CA SER A 82 4.17 3.79 9.55
C SER A 82 3.11 2.84 10.11
N ASP A 83 1.82 3.21 10.02
CA ASP A 83 0.73 2.31 10.44
C ASP A 83 0.65 1.11 9.50
N VAL A 84 0.85 1.35 8.20
CA VAL A 84 0.85 0.30 7.17
C VAL A 84 2.06 -0.61 7.33
N GLU A 85 3.26 -0.05 7.54
CA GLU A 85 4.47 -0.81 7.78
C GLU A 85 4.33 -1.70 9.04
N ALA A 86 3.92 -1.13 10.17
CA ALA A 86 3.74 -1.89 11.41
C ALA A 86 2.64 -2.98 11.30
N GLY A 87 1.50 -2.67 10.67
CA GLY A 87 0.45 -3.67 10.45
C GLY A 87 0.87 -4.80 9.51
N LEU A 88 1.70 -4.49 8.51
CA LEU A 88 2.30 -5.47 7.61
C LEU A 88 3.32 -6.34 8.34
N GLU A 89 4.15 -5.79 9.23
CA GLU A 89 5.06 -6.58 10.08
C GLU A 89 4.30 -7.59 10.94
N VAL A 90 3.19 -7.18 11.56
CA VAL A 90 2.36 -8.09 12.35
C VAL A 90 1.71 -9.17 11.47
N ALA A 91 1.26 -8.80 10.27
CA ALA A 91 0.75 -9.79 9.31
C ALA A 91 1.83 -10.79 8.89
N LEU A 92 3.06 -10.32 8.65
CA LEU A 92 4.21 -11.15 8.28
C LEU A 92 4.62 -12.12 9.39
N ASN A 93 4.65 -11.66 10.64
CA ASN A 93 4.91 -12.52 11.81
C ASN A 93 3.93 -13.69 11.96
N ASN A 94 2.72 -13.58 11.40
CA ASN A 94 1.70 -14.62 11.46
C ASN A 94 1.64 -15.47 10.17
N MET A 95 2.62 -15.35 9.26
CA MET A 95 2.53 -15.98 7.93
C MET A 95 2.58 -17.49 7.94
N GLU A 96 3.31 -18.12 8.87
CA GLU A 96 3.31 -19.59 8.98
C GLU A 96 1.92 -20.13 9.33
N GLU A 97 1.20 -19.44 10.22
CA GLU A 97 -0.17 -19.81 10.59
C GLU A 97 -1.16 -19.49 9.46
N ALA A 98 -0.98 -18.34 8.79
CA ALA A 98 -1.77 -17.98 7.63
C ALA A 98 -1.63 -19.02 6.50
N GLN A 99 -0.41 -19.51 6.21
CA GLN A 99 -0.15 -20.49 5.16
C GLN A 99 -0.83 -21.85 5.43
N LYS A 100 -1.03 -22.23 6.70
CA LYS A 100 -1.77 -23.46 7.07
C LYS A 100 -3.26 -23.36 6.72
N THR A 101 -3.83 -22.16 6.77
CA THR A 101 -5.26 -21.92 6.53
C THR A 101 -5.56 -21.44 5.11
N ALA A 102 -4.58 -20.82 4.46
CA ALA A 102 -4.67 -20.27 3.11
C ALA A 102 -3.44 -20.68 2.28
N PRO A 103 -3.55 -21.67 1.38
CA PRO A 103 -2.43 -22.11 0.55
C PRO A 103 -1.81 -21.00 -0.32
N HIS A 104 -2.59 -19.96 -0.63
CA HIS A 104 -2.21 -18.78 -1.40
C HIS A 104 -1.66 -17.62 -0.53
N ALA A 105 -1.43 -17.81 0.77
CA ALA A 105 -1.00 -16.73 1.66
C ALA A 105 0.30 -16.07 1.20
N VAL A 106 1.29 -16.87 0.77
CA VAL A 106 2.57 -16.35 0.24
C VAL A 106 2.36 -15.52 -1.03
N ASP A 107 1.51 -15.96 -1.97
CA ASP A 107 1.19 -15.20 -3.18
C ASP A 107 0.50 -13.87 -2.86
N TYR A 108 -0.44 -13.91 -1.91
CA TYR A 108 -1.15 -12.73 -1.45
C TYR A 108 -0.20 -11.73 -0.76
N ALA A 109 0.66 -12.20 0.14
CA ALA A 109 1.63 -11.35 0.84
C ALA A 109 2.60 -10.68 -0.15
N ALA A 110 3.09 -11.44 -1.14
CA ALA A 110 3.93 -10.89 -2.20
C ALA A 110 3.19 -9.81 -3.00
N HIS A 111 1.93 -10.06 -3.39
CA HIS A 111 1.11 -9.06 -4.08
C HIS A 111 0.89 -7.80 -3.25
N ALA A 112 0.56 -7.93 -1.97
CA ALA A 112 0.33 -6.81 -1.08
C ALA A 112 1.60 -5.95 -0.89
N ILE A 113 2.75 -6.59 -0.63
CA ILE A 113 4.03 -5.88 -0.51
C ILE A 113 4.37 -5.18 -1.83
N ALA A 114 4.22 -5.89 -2.96
CA ALA A 114 4.50 -5.32 -4.27
C ALA A 114 3.66 -4.05 -4.52
N PHE A 115 2.36 -4.12 -4.18
CA PHE A 115 1.45 -2.99 -4.29
C PHE A 115 1.88 -1.81 -3.41
N PHE A 116 2.23 -2.04 -2.14
CA PHE A 116 2.65 -0.97 -1.24
C PHE A 116 3.98 -0.33 -1.65
N LEU A 117 4.90 -1.11 -2.25
CA LEU A 117 6.15 -0.60 -2.80
C LEU A 117 5.91 0.29 -4.05
N GLU A 118 5.06 -0.16 -4.97
CA GLU A 118 4.67 0.61 -6.16
C GLU A 118 4.00 1.93 -5.78
N ASP A 119 3.12 1.88 -4.78
CA ASP A 119 2.38 3.04 -4.28
C ASP A 119 3.20 3.88 -3.26
N LYS A 120 4.45 3.48 -2.99
CA LYS A 120 5.39 4.16 -2.08
C LYS A 120 4.84 4.36 -0.66
N VAL A 121 3.94 3.48 -0.23
CA VAL A 121 3.38 3.44 1.12
C VAL A 121 4.40 2.83 2.08
N VAL A 122 5.18 1.85 1.62
CA VAL A 122 6.29 1.27 2.40
C VAL A 122 7.59 1.36 1.61
N PRO A 123 8.75 1.48 2.28
CA PRO A 123 10.05 1.54 1.62
C PRO A 123 10.55 0.15 1.18
N GLU A 124 11.39 0.09 0.14
CA GLU A 124 12.03 -1.17 -0.32
C GLU A 124 12.88 -1.86 0.76
N THR A 125 13.30 -1.13 1.80
CA THR A 125 14.05 -1.69 2.93
C THR A 125 13.28 -2.75 3.69
N ILE A 126 11.94 -2.76 3.62
CA ILE A 126 11.11 -3.78 4.27
C ILE A 126 11.46 -5.20 3.81
N LEU A 127 11.90 -5.38 2.55
CA LEU A 127 12.25 -6.68 1.98
C LEU A 127 13.41 -7.36 2.70
N LYS A 128 14.27 -6.59 3.37
CA LYS A 128 15.37 -7.14 4.18
C LYS A 128 14.87 -7.87 5.42
N TYR A 129 13.72 -7.47 5.95
CA TYR A 129 13.15 -8.01 7.18
C TYR A 129 12.10 -9.10 6.94
N VAL A 130 11.58 -9.23 5.71
CA VAL A 130 10.57 -10.24 5.36
C VAL A 130 10.99 -11.68 5.71
N PRO A 131 12.23 -12.15 5.44
CA PRO A 131 12.67 -13.49 5.87
C PRO A 131 12.64 -13.68 7.39
N THR A 132 13.03 -12.65 8.15
CA THR A 132 13.02 -12.70 9.61
C THR A 132 11.61 -12.70 10.19
N LEU A 133 10.69 -11.95 9.58
CA LEU A 133 9.31 -11.83 10.06
C LEU A 133 8.45 -13.06 9.66
N ALA A 134 8.52 -13.49 8.41
CA ALA A 134 7.65 -14.55 7.89
C ALA A 134 8.22 -15.97 8.05
N GLY A 135 9.42 -16.11 8.62
CA GLY A 135 10.21 -17.34 8.63
C GLY A 135 11.05 -17.48 7.36
N ASP A 136 12.27 -18.01 7.49
CA ASP A 136 13.28 -17.97 6.42
C ASP A 136 12.79 -18.53 5.08
N GLU A 137 12.16 -19.71 5.08
CA GLU A 137 11.70 -20.34 3.84
C GLU A 137 10.53 -19.59 3.18
N LEU A 138 9.52 -19.18 3.96
CA LEU A 138 8.34 -18.49 3.43
C LEU A 138 8.71 -17.07 3.02
N GLY A 139 9.48 -16.36 3.85
CA GLY A 139 9.92 -15.01 3.57
C GLY A 139 10.82 -14.93 2.34
N GLN A 140 11.73 -15.89 2.13
CA GLN A 140 12.49 -15.96 0.86
C GLN A 140 11.57 -16.18 -0.36
N LYS A 141 10.53 -17.02 -0.23
CA LYS A 141 9.53 -17.20 -1.30
C LYS A 141 8.75 -15.91 -1.57
N ILE A 142 8.36 -15.17 -0.53
CA ILE A 142 7.69 -13.87 -0.67
C ILE A 142 8.61 -12.88 -1.38
N VAL A 143 9.85 -12.71 -0.91
CA VAL A 143 10.82 -11.77 -1.51
C VAL A 143 11.10 -12.10 -2.98
N SER A 144 11.30 -13.38 -3.32
CA SER A 144 11.53 -13.78 -4.71
C SER A 144 10.33 -13.51 -5.61
N LYS A 145 9.10 -13.70 -5.13
CA LYS A 145 7.87 -13.34 -5.86
C LYS A 145 7.74 -11.84 -6.04
N VAL A 146 7.93 -11.04 -4.98
CA VAL A 146 7.91 -9.57 -5.06
C VAL A 146 8.95 -9.08 -6.08
N THR A 147 10.17 -9.60 -6.01
CA THR A 147 11.28 -9.26 -6.91
C THR A 147 10.95 -9.60 -8.36
N THR A 148 10.33 -10.76 -8.60
CA THR A 148 9.91 -11.18 -9.95
C THR A 148 8.77 -10.32 -10.48
N GLN A 149 7.79 -10.00 -9.63
CA GLN A 149 6.62 -9.19 -9.98
C GLN A 149 7.00 -7.75 -10.32
N LEU A 150 7.87 -7.15 -9.50
CA LEU A 150 8.27 -5.74 -9.62
C LEU A 150 9.52 -5.51 -10.48
N GLN A 151 10.20 -6.57 -10.92
CA GLN A 151 11.52 -6.50 -11.55
C GLN A 151 12.51 -5.64 -10.72
N LEU A 152 12.68 -5.96 -9.43
CA LEU A 152 13.45 -5.09 -8.51
C LEU A 152 14.95 -4.99 -8.83
N PRO A 153 15.63 -3.87 -8.49
CA PRO A 153 15.08 -2.65 -7.85
C PRO A 153 14.03 -2.00 -8.75
N LEU A 154 12.98 -1.41 -8.17
CA LEU A 154 11.86 -0.88 -8.96
C LEU A 154 12.46 -0.06 -10.10
N PRO A 155 12.14 -0.39 -11.37
CA PRO A 155 12.62 0.42 -12.46
C PRO A 155 12.29 1.88 -12.13
N ILE A 156 13.15 2.82 -12.55
CA ILE A 156 12.62 4.15 -12.83
C ILE A 156 11.50 3.86 -13.82
N THR A 157 10.26 3.86 -13.33
CA THR A 157 9.12 3.39 -14.11
C THR A 157 9.14 4.22 -15.39
N LYS A 158 8.78 3.63 -16.55
CA LYS A 158 8.69 4.41 -17.80
C LYS A 158 7.95 5.73 -17.59
N PHE A 159 6.99 5.70 -16.67
CA PHE A 159 6.33 6.84 -16.07
C PHE A 159 7.27 7.87 -15.37
N LYS A 160 8.10 7.48 -14.39
CA LYS A 160 9.07 8.41 -13.75
C LYS A 160 10.06 9.00 -14.74
N SER A 161 10.54 8.21 -15.72
CA SER A 161 11.42 8.74 -16.77
C SER A 161 10.67 9.69 -17.69
N ALA A 162 9.42 9.38 -18.07
CA ALA A 162 8.59 10.27 -18.86
C ALA A 162 8.27 11.58 -18.13
N VAL A 163 7.91 11.52 -16.83
CA VAL A 163 7.72 12.73 -16.01
C VAL A 163 8.98 13.56 -15.93
N ARG A 164 10.13 12.90 -15.76
CA ARG A 164 11.41 13.61 -15.76
C ARG A 164 11.64 14.31 -17.10
N GLU A 165 11.48 13.62 -18.23
CA GLU A 165 11.65 14.19 -19.56
C GLU A 165 10.70 15.38 -19.78
N ILE A 166 9.41 15.23 -19.45
CA ILE A 166 8.41 16.29 -19.59
C ILE A 166 8.74 17.51 -18.73
N VAL A 167 9.14 17.30 -17.46
CA VAL A 167 9.50 18.40 -16.56
C VAL A 167 10.82 19.05 -17.00
N ASP A 168 11.81 18.27 -17.43
CA ASP A 168 13.07 18.78 -17.96
C ASP A 168 12.83 19.63 -19.23
N GLU A 169 11.96 19.18 -20.15
CA GLU A 169 11.51 19.93 -21.34
C GLU A 169 10.79 21.24 -20.96
N TYR A 170 9.91 21.20 -19.96
CA TYR A 170 9.23 22.39 -19.45
C TYR A 170 10.23 23.43 -18.90
N PHE A 171 11.23 23.03 -18.14
CA PHE A 171 12.23 23.98 -17.60
C PHE A 171 13.15 24.57 -18.69
N VAL A 172 13.34 23.86 -19.79
CA VAL A 172 14.09 24.37 -20.95
C VAL A 172 13.23 25.27 -21.84
N GLY A 173 11.98 24.88 -22.11
CA GLY A 173 11.11 25.52 -23.10
C GLY A 173 10.09 26.52 -22.53
N GLY A 174 9.73 26.41 -21.25
CA GLY A 174 8.72 27.25 -20.58
C GLY A 174 7.26 26.95 -20.96
N GLU A 175 6.99 25.90 -21.74
CA GLU A 175 5.65 25.61 -22.27
C GLU A 175 4.81 24.72 -21.34
N VAL A 176 4.10 25.35 -20.40
CA VAL A 176 3.23 24.66 -19.42
C VAL A 176 2.12 23.82 -20.09
N LYS A 177 1.51 24.31 -21.18
CA LYS A 177 0.39 23.62 -21.85
C LYS A 177 0.82 22.28 -22.44
N SER A 178 1.96 22.25 -23.11
CA SER A 178 2.51 21.02 -23.69
C SER A 178 2.83 20.00 -22.60
N ALA A 179 3.42 20.44 -21.48
CA ALA A 179 3.68 19.57 -20.34
C ALA A 179 2.39 18.98 -19.74
N ILE A 180 1.31 19.76 -19.61
CA ILE A 180 0.01 19.26 -19.11
C ILE A 180 -0.59 18.22 -20.05
N GLU A 181 -0.55 18.45 -21.37
CA GLU A 181 -1.04 17.51 -22.37
C GLU A 181 -0.25 16.20 -22.33
N GLN A 182 1.08 16.27 -22.35
CA GLN A 182 1.97 15.11 -22.26
C GLN A 182 1.75 14.32 -20.96
N LEU A 183 1.57 15.00 -19.82
CA LEU A 183 1.27 14.35 -18.53
C LEU A 183 -0.10 13.68 -18.54
N SER A 184 -1.11 14.30 -19.16
CA SER A 184 -2.46 13.75 -19.27
C SER A 184 -2.49 12.46 -20.12
N ASP A 185 -1.60 12.36 -21.10
CA ASP A 185 -1.47 11.21 -21.98
C ASP A 185 -0.79 9.99 -21.32
N LEU A 186 -0.14 10.15 -20.16
CA LEU A 186 0.48 9.04 -19.44
C LEU A 186 -0.52 7.99 -18.93
N LYS A 187 -1.83 8.29 -18.91
CA LYS A 187 -2.94 7.38 -18.52
C LYS A 187 -2.74 6.64 -17.19
N GLU A 188 -1.84 7.13 -16.32
CA GLU A 188 -1.61 6.60 -14.99
C GLU A 188 -2.28 7.51 -13.95
N ALA A 189 -3.08 6.92 -13.06
CA ALA A 189 -3.88 7.68 -12.09
C ALA A 189 -3.03 8.41 -11.01
N ARG A 190 -1.71 8.16 -10.94
CA ARG A 190 -0.87 8.54 -9.80
C ARG A 190 0.44 9.23 -10.18
N TYR A 191 0.41 10.10 -11.20
CA TYR A 191 1.61 10.86 -11.57
C TYR A 191 1.86 12.15 -10.78
N GLY A 192 0.81 12.71 -10.18
CA GLY A 192 0.85 14.05 -9.60
C GLY A 192 1.97 14.26 -8.57
N TYR A 193 2.18 13.29 -7.68
CA TYR A 193 3.19 13.43 -6.62
C TYR A 193 4.63 13.42 -7.20
N GLU A 194 4.90 12.68 -8.28
CA GLU A 194 6.23 12.60 -8.90
C GLU A 194 6.54 13.89 -9.68
N VAL A 195 5.53 14.43 -10.38
CA VAL A 195 5.61 15.75 -11.04
C VAL A 195 5.94 16.83 -10.01
N VAL A 196 5.18 16.89 -8.91
CA VAL A 196 5.39 17.87 -7.83
C VAL A 196 6.79 17.75 -7.25
N LYS A 197 7.23 16.53 -6.92
CA LYS A 197 8.57 16.28 -6.38
C LYS A 197 9.65 16.77 -7.36
N ARG A 198 9.55 16.43 -8.64
CA ARG A 198 10.57 16.77 -9.64
C ARG A 198 10.65 18.27 -9.90
N VAL A 199 9.50 18.94 -10.05
CA VAL A 199 9.43 20.41 -10.22
C VAL A 199 10.06 21.14 -9.03
N LEU A 200 9.78 20.69 -7.80
CA LEU A 200 10.38 21.27 -6.59
C LEU A 200 11.89 21.11 -6.57
N VAL A 201 12.40 19.92 -6.87
CA VAL A 201 13.86 19.68 -6.94
C VAL A 201 14.50 20.58 -7.98
N MET A 202 13.96 20.65 -9.20
CA MET A 202 14.52 21.49 -10.27
C MET A 202 14.41 22.99 -9.99
N SER A 203 13.45 23.42 -9.19
CA SER A 203 13.34 24.83 -8.78
C SER A 203 14.35 25.23 -7.70
N LEU A 204 14.93 24.24 -7.01
CA LEU A 204 15.90 24.43 -5.93
C LEU A 204 17.36 24.23 -6.39
N GLU A 205 17.56 23.56 -7.52
CA GLU A 205 18.85 23.41 -8.23
C GLU A 205 19.20 24.68 -9.03
#